data_AF-A0A2C9KUV6-F1
#
_entry.id   AF-A0A2C9KUV6-F1
#
_cell.length_a   1.000
_cell.length_b   1.000
_cell.length_c   1.000
_cell.angle_alpha   90.00
_cell.angle_beta   90.00
_cell.angle_gamma   90.00
#
_symmetry.space_group_name_H-M   'P 1'
#
loop_
_entity.id
_entity.type
_entity.pdbx_description
1 polymer ?
#
loop_
_entity_poly.entity_id
_entity_poly.type
_entity_poly.pdbx_seq_one_letter_code
_entity_poly.pdbx_strand_id
1 'polypeptide(L)'
;MRLKEEMDQFYSLPYNVTGSCLKHFQNISEGLERGDLWALAFLDSNGVPARGVIKQKKRILGSFDQCESISQMVDHDDELTGRYTVMELVTALNTSPRQGVVLRWFVCVPMSCSYGDLDDIGKTFAGDLVYNKAG
;
A
#
# COMPACT_ATOMS: atom_id res chain seq x y z
N MET A 1 -2.74 -10.50 15.24
CA MET A 1 -3.16 -11.37 14.13
C MET A 1 -4.19 -10.70 13.23
N ARG A 2 -5.26 -10.08 13.75
CA ARG A 2 -6.30 -9.36 12.97
C ARG A 2 -5.85 -8.21 12.04
N LEU A 3 -4.72 -7.54 12.32
CA LEU A 3 -4.19 -6.45 11.46
C LEU A 3 -3.38 -6.98 10.26
N LYS A 4 -2.90 -8.22 10.30
CA LYS A 4 -2.19 -8.85 9.19
C LYS A 4 -3.18 -9.13 8.03
N GLU A 5 -4.38 -9.56 8.39
CA GLU A 5 -5.49 -9.84 7.46
C GLU A 5 -5.94 -8.62 6.65
N GLU A 6 -5.93 -7.41 7.22
CA GLU A 6 -6.34 -6.18 6.50
C GLU A 6 -5.25 -5.65 5.56
N MET A 7 -3.98 -5.86 5.89
CA MET A 7 -2.87 -5.44 5.03
C MET A 7 -2.53 -6.46 3.95
N ASP A 8 -2.80 -7.75 4.19
CA ASP A 8 -2.79 -8.78 3.14
C ASP A 8 -3.81 -8.42 2.05
N GLN A 9 -4.98 -7.88 2.40
CA GLN A 9 -5.98 -7.42 1.42
C GLN A 9 -5.43 -6.35 0.47
N PHE A 10 -4.54 -5.45 0.92
CA PHE A 10 -3.97 -4.43 0.05
C PHE A 10 -3.24 -5.03 -1.16
N TYR A 11 -2.57 -6.17 -1.00
CA TYR A 11 -1.86 -6.84 -2.09
C TYR A 11 -2.74 -7.78 -2.93
N SER A 12 -3.94 -8.09 -2.46
CA SER A 12 -4.86 -9.04 -3.13
C SER A 12 -6.07 -8.36 -3.79
N LEU A 13 -6.18 -7.04 -3.77
CA LEU A 13 -7.28 -6.31 -4.41
C LEU A 13 -7.15 -6.24 -5.94
N PRO A 14 -8.26 -6.28 -6.69
CA PRO A 14 -8.25 -6.22 -8.16
C PRO A 14 -8.10 -4.78 -8.65
N TYR A 15 -6.88 -4.27 -8.67
CA TYR A 15 -6.59 -2.93 -9.17
C TYR A 15 -6.62 -2.86 -10.70
N ASN A 16 -7.16 -1.76 -11.24
CA ASN A 16 -7.11 -1.46 -12.66
C ASN A 16 -5.82 -0.68 -12.99
N VAL A 17 -4.70 -1.40 -13.08
CA VAL A 17 -3.35 -0.84 -13.26
C VAL A 17 -2.67 -1.43 -14.50
N THR A 18 -1.50 -0.90 -14.85
CA THR A 18 -0.65 -1.45 -15.90
C THR A 18 -0.31 -2.92 -15.68
N GLY A 19 -0.09 -3.66 -16.77
CA GLY A 19 0.14 -5.12 -16.71
C GLY A 19 1.37 -5.51 -15.88
N SER A 20 2.44 -4.71 -15.91
CA SER A 20 3.65 -4.95 -15.08
C SER A 20 3.38 -4.76 -13.59
N CYS A 21 2.67 -3.68 -13.23
CA CYS A 21 2.27 -3.39 -11.86
C CYS A 21 1.37 -4.52 -11.32
N LEU A 22 0.36 -4.93 -12.10
CA LEU A 22 -0.54 -6.01 -11.73
C LEU A 22 0.20 -7.34 -11.53
N LYS A 23 1.11 -7.71 -12.46
CA LYS A 23 1.92 -8.93 -12.36
C LYS A 23 2.75 -8.93 -11.08
N HIS A 24 3.40 -7.82 -10.73
CA HIS A 24 4.19 -7.74 -9.50
C HIS A 24 3.33 -7.80 -8.25
N PHE A 25 2.14 -7.18 -8.23
CA PHE A 25 1.18 -7.35 -7.13
C PHE A 25 0.75 -8.81 -6.95
N GLN A 26 0.48 -9.53 -8.05
CA GLN A 26 0.14 -10.95 -8.01
C GLN A 26 1.28 -11.79 -7.43
N ASN A 27 2.53 -11.54 -7.88
CA ASN A 27 3.70 -12.21 -7.32
C ASN A 27 3.82 -11.98 -5.80
N ILE A 28 3.62 -10.74 -5.33
CA ILE A 28 3.63 -10.43 -3.90
C ILE A 28 2.53 -11.22 -3.18
N SER A 29 1.29 -11.21 -3.69
CA SER A 29 0.17 -11.94 -3.09
C SER A 29 0.49 -13.45 -2.97
N GLU A 30 1.00 -14.07 -4.03
CA GLU A 30 1.40 -15.48 -3.99
C GLU A 30 2.58 -15.73 -3.05
N GLY A 31 3.55 -14.81 -3.00
CA GLY A 31 4.68 -14.88 -2.06
C GLY A 31 4.22 -14.78 -0.60
N LEU A 32 3.21 -13.94 -0.31
CA LEU A 32 2.60 -13.84 1.01
C LEU A 32 1.89 -15.14 1.41
N GLU A 33 1.16 -15.76 0.48
CA GLU A 33 0.51 -17.07 0.69
C GLU A 33 1.51 -18.18 1.00
N ARG A 34 2.68 -18.16 0.35
CA ARG A 34 3.79 -19.10 0.62
C ARG A 34 4.58 -18.75 1.88
N GLY A 35 4.44 -17.53 2.40
CA GLY A 35 5.24 -17.04 3.53
C GLY A 35 6.68 -16.69 3.15
N ASP A 36 6.93 -16.32 1.89
CA ASP A 36 8.25 -15.95 1.40
C ASP A 36 8.74 -14.66 2.10
N LEU A 37 10.01 -14.66 2.53
CA LEU A 37 10.58 -13.54 3.30
C LEU A 37 10.56 -12.21 2.53
N TRP A 38 10.81 -12.23 1.23
CA TRP A 38 10.80 -11.04 0.39
C TRP A 38 9.38 -10.45 0.26
N ALA A 39 8.35 -11.30 0.23
CA ALA A 39 6.96 -10.85 0.18
C ALA A 39 6.50 -10.34 1.54
N LEU A 40 6.91 -10.99 2.63
CA LEU A 40 6.69 -10.50 3.99
C LEU A 40 7.38 -9.15 4.23
N ALA A 41 8.50 -8.86 3.57
CA ALA A 41 9.17 -7.57 3.67
C ALA A 41 8.32 -6.43 3.07
N PHE A 42 7.54 -6.67 2.01
CA PHE A 42 6.57 -5.70 1.50
C PHE A 42 5.51 -5.35 2.56
N LEU A 43 4.93 -6.39 3.15
CA LEU A 43 3.91 -6.25 4.20
C LEU A 43 4.44 -5.49 5.42
N ASP A 44 5.61 -5.86 5.92
CA ASP A 44 6.26 -5.24 7.07
C ASP A 44 6.65 -3.77 6.78
N SER A 45 6.97 -3.47 5.53
CA SER A 45 7.33 -2.11 5.08
C SER A 45 6.17 -1.13 5.04
N ASN A 46 4.90 -1.56 5.07
CA ASN A 46 3.74 -0.66 5.00
C ASN A 46 3.37 0.02 6.32
N GLY A 47 3.97 -0.41 7.44
CA GLY A 47 3.68 0.12 8.77
C GLY A 47 2.28 -0.25 9.28
N VAL A 48 2.13 -0.30 10.60
CA VAL A 48 0.85 -0.65 11.23
C VAL A 48 0.21 0.62 11.81
N PRO A 49 -1.11 0.87 11.59
CA PRO A 49 -1.79 1.99 12.24
C PRO A 49 -1.66 1.88 13.76
N ALA A 50 -1.01 2.88 14.37
CA ALA A 50 -0.87 2.94 15.81
C ALA A 50 -2.26 3.08 16.47
N ARG A 51 -2.51 2.36 17.57
CA ARG A 51 -3.77 2.50 18.32
C ARG A 51 -3.98 3.98 18.70
N GLY A 52 -5.15 4.53 18.36
CA GLY A 52 -5.48 5.93 18.66
C GLY A 52 -5.18 6.95 17.54
N VAL A 53 -5.05 6.51 16.27
CA VAL A 53 -4.91 7.38 15.07
C VAL A 53 -5.85 8.60 15.09
N ILE A 54 -7.10 8.40 15.53
CA ILE A 54 -8.15 9.43 15.58
C ILE A 54 -7.78 10.59 16.52
N LYS A 55 -6.98 10.36 17.58
CA LYS A 55 -6.73 11.40 18.57
C LYS A 55 -5.53 12.29 18.26
N GLN A 56 -4.39 11.80 17.74
CA GLN A 56 -3.22 12.68 17.51
C GLN A 56 -2.22 12.25 16.40
N LYS A 57 -2.24 11.01 15.88
CA LYS A 57 -1.26 10.55 14.88
C LYS A 57 -1.95 10.10 13.59
N LYS A 58 -2.10 11.05 12.68
CA LYS A 58 -2.69 10.89 11.33
C LYS A 58 -1.71 10.27 10.30
N ARG A 59 -0.67 9.58 10.76
CA ARG A 59 0.39 9.02 9.91
C ARG A 59 0.63 7.56 10.28
N ILE A 60 0.59 6.68 9.28
CA ILE A 60 1.01 5.28 9.38
C ILE A 60 2.38 5.21 8.70
N LEU A 61 3.44 5.10 9.50
CA LEU A 61 4.81 5.08 9.00
C LEU A 61 5.24 3.65 8.75
N GLY A 62 5.66 3.39 7.52
CA GLY A 62 6.33 2.18 7.11
C GLY A 62 7.85 2.25 7.26
N SER A 63 8.53 1.17 6.88
CA SER A 63 9.98 1.10 6.85
C SER A 63 10.48 1.44 5.44
N PHE A 64 10.93 2.68 5.24
CA PHE A 64 11.45 3.17 3.95
C PHE A 64 12.62 2.31 3.47
N ASP A 65 13.66 2.17 4.31
CA ASP A 65 14.88 1.46 3.93
C ASP A 65 14.60 -0.01 3.59
N GLN A 66 13.68 -0.63 4.32
CA GLN A 66 13.27 -2.00 4.05
C GLN A 66 12.57 -2.10 2.70
N CYS A 67 11.61 -1.21 2.42
CA CYS A 67 10.90 -1.20 1.13
C CYS A 67 11.85 -1.07 -0.06
N GLU A 68 12.73 -0.07 -0.02
CA GLU A 68 13.68 0.22 -1.10
C GLU A 68 14.76 -0.86 -1.25
N SER A 69 15.00 -1.67 -0.21
CA SER A 69 15.95 -2.79 -0.26
C SER A 69 15.36 -4.07 -0.87
N ILE A 70 14.05 -4.13 -1.11
CA ILE A 70 13.43 -5.34 -1.66
C ILE A 70 13.81 -5.48 -3.14
N SER A 71 14.40 -6.63 -3.47
CA SER A 71 14.73 -7.06 -4.83
C SER A 71 14.50 -8.57 -4.90
N GLN A 72 13.68 -9.01 -5.85
CA GLN A 72 13.36 -10.41 -6.07
C GLN A 72 13.18 -10.67 -7.57
N MET A 73 13.92 -11.64 -8.11
CA MET A 73 13.67 -12.14 -9.46
C MET A 73 12.40 -12.98 -9.46
N VAL A 74 11.38 -12.54 -10.21
CA VAL A 74 10.08 -13.24 -10.35
C VAL A 74 9.97 -13.98 -11.70
N ASP A 75 10.82 -13.64 -12.65
CA ASP A 75 11.01 -14.32 -13.94
C ASP A 75 12.47 -14.17 -14.40
N HIS A 76 12.84 -14.71 -15.56
CA HIS A 76 14.24 -14.70 -16.05
C HIS A 76 14.80 -13.27 -16.23
N ASP A 77 13.98 -12.33 -16.71
CA ASP A 77 14.33 -10.92 -16.96
C ASP A 77 13.37 -9.95 -16.25
N ASP A 78 12.65 -10.40 -15.23
CA ASP A 78 11.68 -9.60 -14.49
C ASP A 78 12.06 -9.53 -13.01
N GLU A 79 12.59 -8.38 -12.62
CA GLU A 79 12.96 -8.08 -11.24
C GLU A 79 11.87 -7.26 -10.57
N LEU A 80 11.36 -7.78 -9.46
CA LEU A 80 10.42 -7.11 -8.59
C LEU A 80 11.20 -6.34 -7.52
N THR A 81 11.07 -5.01 -7.55
CA THR A 81 11.67 -4.11 -6.56
C THR A 81 10.59 -3.29 -5.86
N GLY A 82 10.87 -2.86 -4.63
CA GLY A 82 9.97 -2.02 -3.85
C GLY A 82 10.12 -0.53 -4.15
N ARG A 83 9.01 0.20 -4.05
CA ARG A 83 8.94 1.66 -4.02
C ARG A 83 8.16 2.11 -2.81
N TYR A 84 8.79 2.95 -2.00
CA TYR A 84 8.11 3.61 -0.90
C TYR A 84 7.36 4.84 -1.40
N THR A 85 6.08 4.92 -1.05
CA THR A 85 5.22 6.04 -1.42
C THR A 85 4.27 6.39 -0.29
N VAL A 86 3.50 7.47 -0.47
CA VAL A 86 2.49 7.93 0.50
C VAL A 86 1.14 8.09 -0.19
N MET A 87 0.11 7.54 0.45
CA MET A 87 -1.29 7.70 0.07
C MET A 87 -1.98 8.58 1.12
N GLU A 88 -2.77 9.56 0.69
CA GLU A 88 -3.61 10.33 1.60
C GLU A 88 -5.07 9.86 1.51
N LEU A 89 -5.58 9.30 2.60
CA LEU A 89 -6.96 8.83 2.74
C LEU A 89 -7.73 9.81 3.61
N VAL A 90 -8.87 10.32 3.15
CA VAL A 90 -9.68 11.30 3.89
C VAL A 90 -11.00 10.67 4.29
N THR A 91 -11.30 10.63 5.59
CA THR A 91 -12.60 10.19 6.09
C THR A 91 -13.66 11.25 5.80
N ALA A 92 -14.66 10.94 4.99
CA ALA A 92 -15.87 11.75 4.88
C ALA A 92 -16.77 11.46 6.10
N LEU A 93 -16.53 12.14 7.22
CA LEU A 93 -17.56 12.19 8.27
C LEU A 93 -18.73 13.00 7.70
N ASN A 94 -19.95 12.48 7.79
CA ASN A 94 -21.21 13.01 7.21
C ASN A 94 -21.60 14.44 7.68
N THR A 95 -20.68 15.23 8.20
CA THR A 95 -20.84 16.62 8.60
C THR A 95 -19.73 17.45 7.96
N SER A 96 -19.95 17.90 6.74
CA SER A 96 -19.15 18.89 5.98
C SER A 96 -17.74 18.46 5.50
N PRO A 97 -17.36 18.78 4.24
CA PRO A 97 -16.02 18.52 3.68
C PRO A 97 -14.84 19.19 4.42
N ARG A 98 -15.14 20.07 5.38
CA ARG A 98 -14.14 20.84 6.15
C ARG A 98 -13.72 20.16 7.46
N GLN A 99 -14.31 19.02 7.81
CA GLN A 99 -14.06 18.28 9.07
C GLN A 99 -13.50 16.87 8.86
N GLY A 100 -13.04 16.54 7.65
CA GLY A 100 -12.45 15.23 7.34
C GLY A 100 -11.12 14.98 8.07
N VAL A 101 -10.91 13.76 8.55
CA VAL A 101 -9.61 13.32 9.07
C VAL A 101 -8.79 12.83 7.90
N VAL A 102 -7.71 13.55 7.57
CA VAL A 102 -6.69 13.09 6.60
C VAL A 102 -5.78 12.09 7.29
N LEU A 103 -5.69 10.88 6.76
CA LEU A 103 -4.78 9.81 7.15
C LEU A 103 -3.71 9.69 6.06
N ARG A 104 -2.45 9.93 6.41
CA ARG A 104 -1.31 9.65 5.53
C ARG A 104 -0.81 8.25 5.79
N TRP A 105 -0.91 7.38 4.80
CA TRP A 105 -0.41 6.03 4.87
C TRP A 105 0.82 5.91 3.98
N PHE A 106 1.97 5.60 4.58
CA PHE A 106 3.18 5.33 3.84
C PHE A 106 3.24 3.84 3.52
N VAL A 107 3.32 3.51 2.24
CA VAL A 107 3.16 2.15 1.71
C VAL A 107 4.31 1.77 0.80
N CYS A 108 4.57 0.48 0.75
CA CYS A 108 5.50 -0.17 -0.15
C CYS A 108 4.72 -0.84 -1.28
N VAL A 109 4.95 -0.38 -2.50
CA VAL A 109 4.34 -0.93 -3.72
C VAL A 109 5.43 -1.42 -4.67
N PRO A 110 5.11 -2.20 -5.72
CA PRO A 110 6.07 -2.50 -6.77
C PRO A 110 6.58 -1.24 -7.48
N MET A 111 7.88 -1.18 -7.77
CA MET A 111 8.52 -0.10 -8.53
C MET A 111 7.98 0.01 -9.97
N SER A 112 7.45 -1.10 -10.50
CA SER A 112 6.78 -1.19 -11.80
C SER A 112 5.47 -0.41 -11.88
N CYS A 113 4.91 0.04 -10.75
CA CYS A 113 3.71 0.86 -10.72
C CYS A 113 4.04 2.33 -11.01
N SER A 114 3.34 2.90 -11.98
CA SER A 114 3.45 4.31 -12.34
C SER A 114 2.68 5.21 -11.35
N TYR A 115 2.89 6.53 -11.41
CA TYR A 115 2.07 7.47 -10.65
C TYR A 115 0.58 7.44 -11.04
N GLY A 116 0.25 6.98 -12.25
CA GLY A 116 -1.14 6.75 -12.65
C GLY A 116 -1.73 5.52 -11.94
N ASP A 117 -0.96 4.44 -11.88
CA ASP A 117 -1.34 3.21 -11.18
C ASP A 117 -1.56 3.47 -9.68
N LEU A 118 -0.69 4.27 -9.05
CA LEU A 118 -0.83 4.66 -7.65
C LEU A 118 -2.13 5.40 -7.35
N ASP A 119 -2.58 6.25 -8.27
CA ASP A 119 -3.84 6.97 -8.14
C ASP A 119 -5.05 6.02 -8.18
N ASP A 120 -5.00 5.01 -9.04
CA ASP A 120 -6.08 4.03 -9.16
C ASP A 120 -6.07 3.03 -7.99
N ILE A 121 -4.89 2.60 -7.53
CA ILE A 121 -4.72 1.84 -6.28
C ILE A 121 -5.31 2.60 -5.10
N GLY A 122 -4.95 3.88 -4.96
CA GLY A 122 -5.42 4.75 -3.89
C GLY A 122 -6.94 4.89 -3.87
N LYS A 123 -7.57 5.10 -5.03
CA LYS A 123 -9.04 5.18 -5.15
C LYS A 123 -9.71 3.85 -4.82
N THR A 124 -9.19 2.73 -5.32
CA THR A 124 -9.78 1.40 -5.07
C THR A 124 -9.64 1.02 -3.60
N PHE A 125 -8.48 1.23 -2.99
CA PHE A 125 -8.24 0.91 -1.59
C PHE A 125 -9.02 1.81 -0.62
N ALA A 126 -9.21 3.09 -0.97
CA ALA A 126 -9.93 4.04 -0.14
C ALA A 126 -11.39 3.61 0.12
N GLY A 127 -12.03 2.89 -0.81
CA GLY A 127 -13.41 2.45 -0.66
C GLY A 127 -14.36 3.63 -0.43
N ASP A 128 -14.93 3.73 0.78
CA ASP A 128 -15.80 4.82 1.21
C ASP A 128 -15.04 6.11 1.62
N LEU A 129 -13.71 6.06 1.67
CA LEU A 129 -12.83 7.20 1.94
C LEU A 129 -12.51 7.96 0.64
N VAL A 130 -12.15 9.25 0.77
CA VAL A 130 -11.67 10.05 -0.37
C VAL A 130 -10.16 9.94 -0.47
N TYR A 131 -9.65 9.45 -1.60
CA TYR A 131 -8.22 9.46 -1.90
C TYR A 131 -7.78 10.82 -2.44
N ASN A 132 -6.71 11.37 -1.85
CA ASN A 132 -5.97 12.49 -2.41
C ASN A 132 -4.58 12.02 -2.79
N LYS A 133 -4.14 12.39 -4.00
CA LYS A 133 -2.77 12.21 -4.41
C LYS A 133 -1.85 12.97 -3.47
N ALA A 134 -0.88 12.29 -2.88
CA ALA A 134 0.15 12.94 -2.10
C ALA A 134 1.04 13.76 -3.05
N GLY A 135 1.22 15.04 -2.74
CA GLY A 135 2.02 15.99 -3.54
C GLY A 135 3.50 15.68 -3.56
#